data_AF-A0A2I1FAQ4-F1
#
_entry.id   AF-A0A2I1FAQ4-F1
#
_cell.length_a   1.000
_cell.length_b   1.000
_cell.length_c   1.000
_cell.angle_alpha   90.00
_cell.angle_beta   90.00
_cell.angle_gamma   90.00
#
_symmetry.space_group_name_H-M   'P 1'
#
loop_
_entity.id
_entity.type
_entity.pdbx_description
1 polymer ?
#
loop_
_entity_poly.entity_id
_entity_poly.type
_entity_poly.pdbx_seq_one_letter_code
_entity_poly.pdbx_strand_id
1 'polypeptide(L)'
;MSEFFGIHAKLYHYVLENGSVGSRHKGISKMRMENTARNNMSITTIGEQYDPLTLLYRECLFDEKQIYAKNVRFRTKDHIISLVEVEKQAASPFDDKRWILSDGKQTLPYEYWRIGAFYYYLNSGMIQENAEQQAMIVKLRI
;
A
#
# COMPACT_ATOMS: atom_id res chain seq x y z
N MET A 1 -21.31 -7.69 -4.75
CA MET A 1 -19.96 -7.14 -4.99
C MET A 1 -19.10 -8.34 -5.31
N SER A 2 -18.43 -8.38 -6.46
CA SER A 2 -17.67 -9.59 -6.85
C SER A 2 -16.28 -9.59 -6.23
N GLU A 3 -15.55 -8.45 -6.28
CA GLU A 3 -14.18 -8.35 -5.76
C GLU A 3 -13.90 -6.97 -5.14
N PHE A 4 -13.08 -6.95 -4.09
CA PHE A 4 -12.63 -5.74 -3.40
C PHE A 4 -11.13 -5.81 -3.09
N PHE A 5 -10.40 -4.78 -3.48
CA PHE A 5 -8.96 -4.63 -3.29
C PHE A 5 -8.70 -3.40 -2.41
N GLY A 6 -8.46 -3.63 -1.11
CA GLY A 6 -8.16 -2.57 -0.15
C GLY A 6 -6.68 -2.54 0.21
N ILE A 7 -5.95 -1.54 -0.29
CA ILE A 7 -4.52 -1.36 0.03
C ILE A 7 -4.38 -0.63 1.36
N HIS A 8 -5.00 0.55 1.48
CA HIS A 8 -5.04 1.30 2.72
C HIS A 8 -6.30 2.17 2.82
N ALA A 9 -6.48 2.87 3.94
CA ALA A 9 -7.63 3.75 4.12
C ALA A 9 -7.73 4.81 2.99
N LYS A 10 -8.86 4.81 2.27
CA LYS A 10 -9.13 5.65 1.09
C LYS A 10 -8.24 5.37 -0.14
N LEU A 11 -7.58 4.21 -0.19
CA LEU A 11 -6.92 3.66 -1.37
C LEU A 11 -7.42 2.24 -1.62
N TYR A 12 -8.40 2.12 -2.50
CA TYR A 12 -9.04 0.84 -2.80
C TYR A 12 -9.64 0.83 -4.19
N HIS A 13 -9.86 -0.37 -4.73
CA HIS A 13 -10.53 -0.63 -5.99
C HIS A 13 -11.55 -1.76 -5.79
N TYR A 14 -12.64 -1.74 -6.55
CA TYR A 14 -13.64 -2.80 -6.49
C TYR A 14 -14.31 -3.03 -7.83
N VAL A 15 -14.80 -4.26 -7.99
CA VAL A 15 -15.59 -4.72 -9.13
C VAL A 15 -16.94 -5.20 -8.59
N LEU A 16 -18.02 -4.73 -9.21
CA LEU A 16 -19.38 -5.16 -8.90
C LEU A 16 -19.80 -6.31 -9.83
N GLU A 17 -20.84 -7.05 -9.44
CA GLU A 17 -21.34 -8.21 -10.21
C GLU A 17 -21.82 -7.85 -11.62
N ASN A 18 -22.27 -6.62 -11.82
CA ASN A 18 -22.64 -6.10 -13.14
C ASN A 18 -21.42 -5.69 -14.00
N GLY A 19 -20.20 -5.96 -13.55
CA GLY A 19 -18.95 -5.58 -14.23
C GLY A 19 -18.53 -4.12 -14.03
N SER A 20 -19.33 -3.31 -13.32
CA SER A 20 -18.93 -1.92 -13.06
C SER A 20 -17.80 -1.85 -12.04
N VAL A 21 -16.86 -0.94 -12.28
CA VAL A 21 -15.66 -0.76 -11.45
C VAL A 21 -15.69 0.60 -10.73
N GLY A 22 -15.10 0.65 -9.55
CA GLY A 22 -14.96 1.89 -8.80
C GLY A 22 -13.71 1.91 -7.94
N SER A 23 -13.14 3.10 -7.75
CA SER A 23 -11.85 3.24 -7.09
C SER A 23 -11.72 4.54 -6.30
N ARG A 24 -10.84 4.50 -5.30
CA ARG A 24 -10.35 5.68 -4.56
C ARG A 24 -8.83 5.66 -4.54
N HIS A 25 -8.23 6.81 -4.84
CA HIS A 25 -6.78 7.00 -4.93
C HIS A 25 -6.33 8.15 -4.04
N LYS A 26 -6.20 7.91 -2.73
CA LYS A 26 -5.81 8.98 -1.80
C LYS A 26 -4.47 9.62 -2.22
N GLY A 27 -4.50 10.94 -2.42
CA GLY A 27 -3.30 11.71 -2.70
C GLY A 27 -2.79 11.63 -4.14
N ILE A 28 -3.55 11.02 -5.06
CA ILE A 28 -3.30 10.97 -6.51
C ILE A 28 -4.60 11.18 -7.27
N SER A 29 -4.54 11.91 -8.39
CA SER A 29 -5.71 12.10 -9.26
C SER A 29 -6.06 10.81 -10.00
N LYS A 30 -7.35 10.53 -10.17
CA LYS A 30 -7.86 9.35 -10.92
C LYS A 30 -7.20 9.20 -12.30
N MET A 31 -7.18 10.28 -13.09
CA MET A 31 -6.54 10.31 -14.42
C MET A 31 -5.08 9.82 -14.40
N ARG A 32 -4.30 10.22 -13.38
CA ARG A 32 -2.89 9.79 -13.28
C ARG A 32 -2.77 8.34 -12.91
N MET A 33 -3.59 7.84 -12.00
CA MET A 33 -3.59 6.42 -11.66
C MET A 33 -3.94 5.57 -12.87
N GLU A 34 -4.95 5.97 -13.65
CA GLU A 34 -5.30 5.29 -14.90
C GLU A 34 -4.17 5.33 -15.93
N ASN A 35 -3.50 6.47 -16.10
CA ASN A 35 -2.36 6.58 -17.02
C ASN A 35 -1.20 5.69 -16.55
N THR A 36 -0.90 5.65 -15.25
CA THR A 36 0.08 4.75 -14.67
C THR A 36 -0.30 3.28 -14.91
N ALA A 37 -1.57 2.91 -14.73
CA ALA A 37 -2.07 1.56 -14.99
C ALA A 37 -1.86 1.14 -16.44
N ARG A 38 -2.18 2.01 -17.39
CA ARG A 38 -2.00 1.75 -18.83
C ARG A 38 -0.53 1.67 -19.22
N ASN A 39 0.32 2.53 -18.65
CA ASN A 39 1.75 2.57 -18.98
C ASN A 39 2.55 1.42 -18.35
N ASN A 40 2.15 0.94 -17.18
CA ASN A 40 2.85 -0.14 -16.46
C ASN A 40 2.38 -1.54 -16.88
N MET A 41 1.36 -1.66 -17.74
CA MET A 41 0.85 -2.93 -18.19
C MET A 41 1.85 -3.59 -19.14
N SER A 42 2.22 -4.83 -18.86
CA SER A 42 2.98 -5.64 -19.80
C SER A 42 2.09 -6.03 -20.98
N ILE A 43 2.63 -5.98 -22.21
CA ILE A 43 1.91 -6.37 -23.44
C ILE A 43 1.37 -7.82 -23.38
N THR A 44 1.86 -8.64 -22.46
CA THR A 44 1.42 -10.02 -22.27
C THR A 44 0.06 -10.11 -21.54
N THR A 45 -0.31 -9.11 -20.74
CA THR A 45 -1.57 -9.09 -19.95
C THR A 45 -2.78 -8.62 -20.77
N ILE A 46 -2.60 -8.21 -22.03
CA ILE A 46 -3.69 -7.78 -22.93
C ILE A 46 -4.63 -8.95 -23.29
N GLY A 47 -4.24 -10.18 -22.99
CA GLY A 47 -5.09 -11.37 -23.13
C GLY A 47 -6.09 -11.59 -21.99
N GLU A 48 -5.94 -10.89 -20.85
CA GLU A 48 -6.87 -11.03 -19.72
C GLU A 48 -8.00 -9.98 -19.76
N GLN A 49 -9.21 -10.43 -19.49
CA GLN A 49 -10.47 -9.66 -19.45
C GLN A 49 -10.57 -8.76 -18.20
N TYR A 50 -9.50 -8.06 -17.81
CA TYR A 50 -9.50 -7.22 -16.61
C TYR A 50 -9.19 -5.76 -16.94
N ASP A 51 -9.93 -4.86 -16.27
CA ASP A 51 -9.66 -3.42 -16.33
C ASP A 51 -8.20 -3.13 -15.88
N PRO A 52 -7.47 -2.22 -16.55
CA PRO A 52 -6.08 -1.90 -16.21
C PRO A 52 -5.86 -1.57 -14.74
N LEU A 53 -6.82 -0.90 -14.11
CA LEU A 53 -6.73 -0.54 -12.70
C LEU A 53 -6.89 -1.76 -11.81
N THR A 54 -7.78 -2.69 -12.15
CA THR A 54 -7.95 -3.97 -11.44
C THR A 54 -6.64 -4.74 -11.43
N LEU A 55 -5.97 -4.85 -12.58
CA LEU A 55 -4.67 -5.50 -12.69
C LEU A 55 -3.62 -4.81 -11.81
N LEU A 56 -3.52 -3.49 -11.89
CA LEU A 56 -2.58 -2.71 -11.08
C LEU A 56 -2.78 -2.93 -9.57
N TYR A 57 -4.02 -2.97 -9.08
CA TYR A 57 -4.31 -3.24 -7.67
C TYR A 57 -4.01 -4.69 -7.28
N ARG A 58 -4.26 -5.65 -8.18
CA ARG A 58 -3.95 -7.07 -7.98
C ARG A 58 -2.44 -7.28 -7.87
N GLU A 59 -1.67 -6.77 -8.83
CA GLU A 59 -0.19 -6.82 -8.80
C GLU A 59 0.38 -6.14 -7.55
N CYS A 60 -0.20 -5.00 -7.15
CA CYS A 60 0.23 -4.31 -5.94
C CYS A 60 0.07 -5.17 -4.69
N LEU A 61 -1.06 -5.88 -4.56
CA LEU A 61 -1.43 -6.60 -3.35
C LEU A 61 -0.80 -7.99 -3.26
N PHE A 62 -0.74 -8.72 -4.38
CA PHE A 62 -0.30 -10.12 -4.41
C PHE A 62 1.16 -10.29 -4.82
N ASP A 63 1.69 -9.42 -5.68
CA ASP A 63 3.09 -9.47 -6.13
C ASP A 63 3.98 -8.45 -5.39
N GLU A 64 3.43 -7.86 -4.32
CA GLU A 64 4.06 -6.83 -3.50
C GLU A 64 4.63 -5.63 -4.29
N LYS A 65 4.06 -5.37 -5.47
CA LYS A 65 4.57 -4.37 -6.40
C LYS A 65 4.28 -2.96 -5.91
N GLN A 66 5.32 -2.15 -5.73
CA GLN A 66 5.16 -0.73 -5.47
C GLN A 66 4.94 0.02 -6.78
N ILE A 67 3.92 0.87 -6.81
CA ILE A 67 3.54 1.63 -7.99
C ILE A 67 3.85 3.09 -7.73
N TYR A 68 4.48 3.72 -8.71
CA TYR A 68 4.82 5.14 -8.70
C TYR A 68 4.08 5.87 -9.82
N ALA A 69 3.70 7.12 -9.55
CA ALA A 69 3.04 7.99 -10.51
C ALA A 69 3.72 9.35 -10.54
N LYS A 70 3.90 9.88 -11.73
CA LYS A 70 4.42 11.24 -11.94
C LYS A 70 3.38 12.27 -11.56
N ASN A 71 3.75 13.15 -10.64
CA ASN A 71 2.94 14.26 -10.18
C ASN A 71 3.55 15.60 -10.58
N VAL A 72 3.01 16.21 -11.63
CA VAL A 72 3.33 17.58 -12.04
C VAL A 72 2.37 18.57 -11.35
N ARG A 73 2.91 19.59 -10.70
CA ARG A 73 2.13 20.67 -10.08
C ARG A 73 2.83 22.03 -10.21
N PHE A 74 2.04 23.10 -10.19
CA PHE A 74 2.59 24.43 -9.94
C PHE A 74 2.95 24.58 -8.46
N ARG A 75 4.10 25.18 -8.19
CA ARG A 75 4.56 25.53 -6.85
C ARG A 75 4.95 27.00 -6.83
N THR A 76 4.40 27.73 -5.88
CA THR A 76 4.81 29.10 -5.59
C THR A 76 5.66 29.10 -4.33
N LYS A 77 6.87 29.66 -4.41
CA LYS A 77 7.73 29.91 -3.26
C LYS A 77 8.44 31.24 -3.51
N ASP A 78 8.47 32.12 -2.51
CA ASP A 78 9.14 33.43 -2.60
C ASP A 78 8.69 34.24 -3.83
N HIS A 79 7.38 34.21 -4.13
CA HIS A 79 6.76 34.82 -5.30
C HIS A 79 7.21 34.28 -6.68
N ILE A 80 8.03 33.23 -6.72
CA ILE A 80 8.43 32.56 -7.95
C ILE A 80 7.49 31.37 -8.20
N ILE A 81 6.86 31.37 -9.37
CA ILE A 81 6.04 30.24 -9.84
C ILE A 81 6.95 29.27 -10.61
N SER A 82 6.91 28.01 -10.22
CA SER A 82 7.67 26.94 -10.85
C SER A 82 6.76 25.76 -11.19
N LEU A 83 7.07 25.07 -12.28
CA LEU A 83 6.51 23.76 -12.57
C LEU A 83 7.40 22.72 -11.90
N VAL A 84 6.82 21.88 -11.03
CA VAL A 84 7.56 20.84 -10.31
C VAL A 84 6.96 19.48 -10.67
N GLU A 85 7.78 18.60 -11.23
CA GLU A 85 7.48 17.19 -11.40
C GLU A 85 8.06 16.41 -10.22
N VAL A 86 7.24 15.58 -9.58
CA VAL A 86 7.64 14.71 -8.48
C VAL A 86 7.13 13.31 -8.77
N GLU A 87 8.01 12.32 -8.76
CA GLU A 87 7.61 10.92 -8.73
C GLU A 87 7.11 10.58 -7.32
N LYS A 88 5.87 10.13 -7.23
CA LYS A 88 5.21 9.85 -5.95
C LYS A 88 4.75 8.41 -5.91
N GLN A 89 4.98 7.75 -4.78
CA GLN A 89 4.39 6.44 -4.50
C GLN A 89 2.86 6.54 -4.53
N ALA A 90 2.27 5.73 -5.40
CA ALA A 90 0.87 5.79 -5.76
C ALA A 90 0.02 4.71 -5.12
N ALA A 91 0.57 3.51 -5.09
CA ALA A 91 0.04 2.37 -4.40
C ALA A 91 1.21 1.52 -3.91
N SER A 92 1.07 0.94 -2.74
CA SER A 92 2.07 0.05 -2.15
C SER A 92 1.40 -0.94 -1.22
N PRO A 93 1.79 -2.22 -1.24
CA PRO A 93 1.28 -3.22 -0.29
C PRO A 93 1.64 -2.89 1.16
N PHE A 94 2.70 -2.11 1.37
CA PHE A 94 3.23 -1.80 2.68
C PHE A 94 2.43 -0.65 3.31
N ASP A 95 1.74 -0.94 4.41
CA ASP A 95 1.12 0.09 5.25
C ASP A 95 2.20 0.72 6.14
N ASP A 96 2.60 1.95 5.83
CA ASP A 96 3.62 2.71 6.56
C ASP A 96 3.22 3.06 8.01
N LYS A 97 1.95 2.85 8.36
CA LYS A 97 1.39 3.20 9.69
C LYS A 97 1.11 1.99 10.55
N ARG A 98 1.35 0.79 10.03
CA ARG A 98 1.10 -0.46 10.73
C ARG A 98 2.32 -1.33 10.68
N TRP A 99 2.68 -1.89 11.82
CA TRP A 99 3.66 -2.94 11.89
C TRP A 99 2.96 -4.26 11.59
N ILE A 100 3.23 -4.82 10.41
CA ILE A 100 2.64 -6.09 9.94
C ILE A 100 3.49 -7.23 10.49
N LEU A 101 2.84 -8.22 11.10
CA LEU A 101 3.52 -9.41 11.62
C LEU A 101 4.03 -10.31 10.48
N SER A 102 4.92 -11.24 10.82
CA SER A 102 5.39 -12.27 9.89
C SER A 102 4.26 -13.09 9.23
N ASP A 103 3.07 -13.15 9.84
CA ASP A 103 1.90 -13.85 9.30
C ASP A 103 1.18 -13.10 8.17
N GLY A 104 1.52 -11.83 7.94
CA GLY A 104 0.91 -10.97 6.92
C GLY A 104 -0.55 -10.59 7.19
N LYS A 105 -1.13 -10.96 8.34
CA LYS A 105 -2.55 -10.78 8.67
C LYS A 105 -2.73 -9.88 9.87
N GLN A 106 -1.99 -10.15 10.93
CA GLN A 106 -2.05 -9.37 12.14
C GLN A 106 -1.22 -8.11 11.98
N THR A 107 -1.75 -7.00 12.48
CA THR A 107 -1.06 -5.71 12.44
C THR A 107 -1.12 -5.05 13.80
N LEU A 108 -0.05 -4.37 14.16
CA LEU A 108 0.02 -3.46 15.31
C LEU A 108 0.04 -2.01 14.80
N PRO A 109 -0.60 -1.07 15.51
CA PRO A 109 -0.38 0.35 15.26
C PRO A 109 1.09 0.71 15.40
N TYR A 110 1.55 1.70 14.63
CA TYR A 110 2.87 2.28 14.82
C TYR A 110 3.09 2.70 16.29
N GLU A 111 4.31 2.53 16.81
CA GLU A 111 4.70 2.83 18.20
C GLU A 111 3.92 2.08 19.29
N TYR A 112 3.19 1.02 18.96
CA TYR A 112 2.56 0.20 19.98
C TYR A 112 3.61 -0.48 20.88
N TRP A 113 3.38 -0.50 22.19
CA TRP A 113 4.37 -0.94 23.19
C TRP A 113 4.93 -2.36 22.96
N ARG A 114 4.14 -3.26 22.34
CA ARG A 114 4.61 -4.62 22.00
C ARG A 114 5.70 -4.63 20.94
N ILE A 115 5.78 -3.60 20.09
CA ILE A 115 6.87 -3.44 19.13
C ILE A 115 8.19 -3.22 19.88
N GLY A 116 8.17 -2.46 20.98
CA GLY A 116 9.33 -2.32 21.87
C GLY A 116 9.74 -3.64 22.53
N ALA A 117 8.77 -4.44 22.99
CA ALA A 117 9.04 -5.77 23.55
C ALA A 117 9.65 -6.71 22.51
N PHE A 118 9.16 -6.68 21.26
CA PHE A 118 9.71 -7.43 20.14
C PHE A 118 11.18 -7.10 19.90
N TYR A 119 11.54 -5.81 19.80
CA TYR A 119 12.94 -5.40 19.61
C TYR A 119 13.83 -5.79 20.80
N TYR A 120 13.30 -5.75 22.02
CA TYR A 120 14.03 -6.24 23.19
C TYR A 120 14.38 -7.74 23.07
N TYR A 121 13.42 -8.57 22.64
CA TYR A 121 13.65 -10.00 22.44
C TYR A 121 14.61 -10.30 21.28
N LEU A 122 14.48 -9.59 20.16
CA LEU A 122 15.43 -9.68 19.05
C LEU A 122 16.85 -9.35 19.50
N ASN A 123 17.03 -8.25 20.24
CA ASN A 123 18.33 -7.82 20.76
C ASN A 123 18.90 -8.78 21.81
N SER A 124 18.05 -9.62 22.41
CA SER A 124 18.44 -10.70 23.32
C SER A 124 18.90 -11.97 22.57
N GLY A 125 18.93 -11.96 21.23
CA GLY A 125 19.36 -13.07 20.39
C GLY A 125 18.24 -14.04 20.01
N MET A 126 16.96 -13.68 20.22
CA MET A 126 15.86 -14.51 19.76
C MET A 126 15.67 -14.42 18.24
N ILE A 127 15.26 -15.53 17.63
CA ILE A 127 14.80 -15.57 16.23
C ILE A 127 13.52 -14.74 16.10
N GLN A 128 13.34 -14.08 14.96
CA GLN A 128 12.22 -13.19 14.69
C GLN A 128 10.87 -13.79 15.07
N GLU A 129 10.50 -14.97 14.54
CA GLU A 129 9.20 -15.60 14.83
C GLU A 129 8.97 -15.81 16.33
N ASN A 130 9.99 -16.27 17.06
CA ASN A 130 9.90 -16.46 18.51
C ASN A 130 9.76 -15.13 19.25
N ALA A 131 10.50 -14.09 18.82
CA ALA A 131 10.40 -12.75 19.39
C ALA A 131 9.00 -12.15 19.19
N GLU A 132 8.39 -12.34 18.01
CA GLU A 132 7.02 -11.89 17.72
C GLU A 132 6.01 -12.61 18.62
N GLN A 133 6.12 -13.94 18.73
CA GLN A 133 5.24 -14.74 19.59
C GLN A 133 5.32 -14.31 21.06
N GLN A 134 6.54 -14.12 21.58
CA GLN A 134 6.74 -13.67 22.97
C GLN A 134 6.21 -12.25 23.18
N ALA A 135 6.46 -11.34 22.25
CA ALA A 135 5.92 -9.97 22.29
C ALA A 135 4.38 -9.93 22.28
N MET A 136 3.72 -10.92 21.68
CA MET A 136 2.26 -11.02 21.68
C MET A 136 1.66 -11.64 22.94
N ILE A 137 2.43 -12.47 23.67
CA ILE A 137 1.99 -13.09 24.92
C ILE A 137 2.22 -12.16 26.12
N VAL A 138 3.27 -11.34 26.08
CA VAL A 138 3.60 -10.46 27.20
C VAL A 138 2.42 -9.52 27.52
N LYS A 139 2.23 -9.27 28.82
CA LYS A 139 1.22 -8.37 29.35
C LYS A 139 1.93 -7.20 30.02
N LEU A 140 1.48 -5.98 29.71
CA LEU A 140 1.89 -4.80 30.46
C LEU A 140 1.35 -4.95 31.89
N ARG A 141 2.22 -4.94 32.90
CA ARG A 141 1.80 -4.74 34.28
C ARG A 141 1.60 -3.24 34.46
N ILE A 142 0.34 -2.84 34.66
CA ILE A 142 -0.08 -1.48 35.00
C ILE A 142 -0.46 -1.50 36.48
#